data_AF-A0A6I2X9C2-F1
#
_entry.id   AF-A0A6I2X9C2-F1
#
_cell.length_a   1.000
_cell.length_b   1.000
_cell.length_c   1.000
_cell.angle_alpha   90.00
_cell.angle_beta   90.00
_cell.angle_gamma   90.00
#
_symmetry.space_group_name_H-M   'P 1'
#
loop_
_entity.id
_entity.type
_entity.pdbx_description
1 polymer ?
#
loop_
_entity_poly.entity_id
_entity_poly.type
_entity_poly.pdbx_seq_one_letter_code
_entity_poly.pdbx_strand_id
1 'polypeptide(L)'
;MPRSDSTERHLNLLFVLLNANRPMLRETIRERVPGYSQDNDVAFQRMFERDKDDLRLLNIPLETVPVDPIHDDVLGYWIDRKSWLLPELKLSTEERALVTLAARVWDDEQISAIAREAAGRIGDVTTDTGFREARMGGHTEQVPALFDAINSHRRVQFT
;
A
#
# COMPACT_ATOMS: atom_id res chain seq x y z
N MET A 1 13.21 18.10 -13.86
CA MET A 1 12.59 17.00 -13.08
C MET A 1 13.70 16.07 -12.58
N PRO A 2 14.29 16.26 -11.38
CA PRO A 2 15.17 15.27 -10.79
C PRO A 2 14.34 14.36 -9.88
N ARG A 3 13.61 13.40 -10.47
CA ARG A 3 12.82 12.39 -9.73
C ARG A 3 13.20 10.95 -10.10
N SER A 4 13.96 10.74 -11.18
CA SER A 4 14.37 9.40 -11.62
C SER A 4 15.45 8.80 -10.74
N ASP A 5 16.48 9.58 -10.40
CA ASP A 5 17.69 9.06 -9.74
C ASP A 5 17.42 8.53 -8.32
N SER A 6 16.58 9.22 -7.53
CA SER A 6 16.19 8.70 -6.21
C SER A 6 15.28 7.48 -6.29
N THR A 7 14.36 7.47 -7.26
CA THR A 7 13.43 6.34 -7.43
C THR A 7 14.19 5.09 -7.87
N GLU A 8 15.09 5.23 -8.84
CA GLU A 8 15.97 4.17 -9.30
C GLU A 8 16.83 3.62 -8.16
N ARG A 9 17.41 4.50 -7.34
CA ARG A 9 18.19 4.11 -6.17
C ARG A 9 17.37 3.35 -5.12
N HIS A 10 16.13 3.78 -4.84
CA HIS A 10 15.23 3.03 -3.93
C HIS A 10 14.90 1.64 -4.48
N LEU A 11 14.60 1.53 -5.77
CA LEU A 11 14.35 0.24 -6.41
C LEU A 11 15.59 -0.64 -6.35
N ASN A 12 16.77 -0.09 -6.63
CA ASN A 12 18.04 -0.81 -6.55
C ASN A 12 18.33 -1.31 -5.13
N LEU A 13 18.16 -0.45 -4.11
CA LEU A 13 18.30 -0.86 -2.71
C LEU A 13 17.33 -1.99 -2.36
N LEU A 14 16.06 -1.83 -2.73
CA LEU A 14 15.03 -2.83 -2.48
C LEU A 14 15.38 -4.16 -3.15
N PHE A 15 15.78 -4.15 -4.43
CA PHE A 15 16.17 -5.37 -5.15
C PHE A 15 17.38 -6.06 -4.51
N VAL A 16 18.40 -5.29 -4.11
CA VAL A 16 19.59 -5.84 -3.46
C VAL A 16 19.23 -6.51 -2.13
N LEU A 17 18.39 -5.88 -1.32
CA LEU A 17 17.98 -6.41 -0.01
C LEU A 17 17.00 -7.59 -0.14
N LEU A 18 16.04 -7.56 -1.07
CA LEU A 18 15.10 -8.66 -1.31
C LEU A 18 15.77 -9.93 -1.85
N ASN A 19 16.91 -9.78 -2.55
CA ASN A 19 17.71 -10.90 -3.06
C ASN A 19 18.83 -11.31 -2.11
N ALA A 20 18.98 -10.64 -0.97
CA ALA A 20 19.91 -11.08 0.07
C ALA A 20 19.38 -12.37 0.71
N ASN A 21 20.29 -13.29 1.05
CA ASN A 21 19.95 -14.52 1.81
C ASN A 21 20.28 -14.40 3.31
N ARG A 22 20.93 -13.31 3.72
CA ARG A 22 21.29 -12.97 5.09
C ARG A 22 21.35 -11.45 5.26
N PRO A 23 21.25 -10.92 6.50
CA PRO A 23 21.41 -9.48 6.76
C PRO A 23 22.70 -8.95 6.13
N MET A 24 22.60 -7.80 5.45
CA MET A 24 23.68 -7.23 4.67
C MET A 24 24.35 -6.07 5.40
N LEU A 25 25.67 -6.09 5.47
CA LEU A 25 26.45 -4.99 6.04
C LEU A 25 26.26 -3.71 5.22
N ARG A 26 26.35 -2.57 5.90
CA ARG A 26 26.23 -1.25 5.30
C ARG A 26 27.19 -1.04 4.13
N GLU A 27 28.44 -1.46 4.30
CA GLU A 27 29.51 -1.34 3.33
C GLU A 27 29.24 -2.21 2.11
N THR A 28 28.71 -3.43 2.33
CA THR A 28 28.29 -4.31 1.23
C THR A 28 27.11 -3.72 0.45
N ILE A 29 26.17 -3.03 1.12
CA ILE A 29 25.07 -2.32 0.44
C ILE A 29 25.63 -1.18 -0.41
N ARG A 30 26.58 -0.41 0.11
CA ARG A 30 27.24 0.68 -0.62
C ARG A 30 27.86 0.21 -1.93
N GLU A 31 28.50 -0.96 -1.91
CA GLU A 31 29.14 -1.56 -3.09
C GLU A 31 28.14 -2.13 -4.08
N ARG A 32 27.03 -2.72 -3.60
CA ARG A 32 26.07 -3.46 -4.43
C ARG A 32 24.95 -2.62 -5.02
N VAL A 33 24.64 -1.46 -4.44
CA VAL A 33 23.54 -0.61 -4.89
C VAL A 33 24.08 0.47 -5.83
N PRO A 34 23.73 0.44 -7.12
CA PRO A 34 24.02 1.55 -8.02
C PRO A 34 23.42 2.86 -7.50
N GLY A 35 24.24 3.91 -7.47
CA GLY A 35 23.89 5.23 -6.90
C GLY A 35 24.51 5.49 -5.51
N TYR A 36 25.04 4.47 -4.83
CA TYR A 36 25.76 4.61 -3.54
C TYR A 36 27.28 4.75 -3.65
N SER A 37 27.82 4.73 -4.87
CA SER A 37 29.21 5.07 -5.16
C SER A 37 29.47 6.57 -4.95
N GLN A 38 29.44 7.00 -3.69
CA GLN A 38 29.83 8.33 -3.25
C GLN A 38 31.28 8.27 -2.76
N ASP A 39 32.05 9.33 -2.98
CA ASP A 39 33.43 9.40 -2.49
C ASP A 39 33.51 9.59 -0.97
N ASN A 40 32.49 10.22 -0.38
CA ASN A 40 32.44 10.56 1.04
C ASN A 40 31.49 9.64 1.82
N ASP A 41 32.00 8.99 2.88
CA ASP A 41 31.20 8.14 3.76
C ASP A 41 30.07 8.89 4.48
N VAL A 42 30.28 10.15 4.87
CA VAL A 42 29.24 10.97 5.52
C VAL A 42 28.10 11.28 4.56
N ALA A 43 28.42 11.53 3.29
CA ALA A 43 27.41 11.78 2.26
C ALA A 43 26.60 10.52 1.96
N PHE A 44 27.28 9.37 1.84
CA PHE A 44 26.63 8.07 1.72
C PHE A 44 25.73 7.77 2.91
N GLN A 45 26.21 7.95 4.15
CA GLN A 45 25.41 7.67 5.35
C GLN A 45 24.11 8.48 5.37
N ARG A 46 24.17 9.78 5.06
CA ARG A 46 22.98 10.65 5.01
C ARG A 46 22.00 10.21 3.93
N MET A 47 22.51 9.80 2.78
CA MET A 47 21.69 9.31 1.67
C MET A 47 21.03 7.99 2.03
N PHE A 48 21.79 7.05 2.59
CA PHE A 48 21.29 5.74 2.98
C PHE A 48 20.23 5.83 4.09
N GLU A 49 20.42 6.68 5.10
CA GLU A 49 19.39 6.91 6.11
C GLU A 49 18.12 7.52 5.52
N ARG A 50 18.25 8.48 4.59
CA ARG A 50 17.08 9.04 3.88
C ARG A 50 16.35 7.97 3.08
N ASP A 51 17.08 7.16 2.32
CA ASP A 51 16.48 6.11 1.49
C ASP A 51 15.78 5.05 2.35
N LYS A 52 16.33 4.72 3.53
CA LYS A 52 15.65 3.86 4.51
C LYS A 52 14.32 4.47 4.96
N ASP A 53 14.31 5.76 5.27
CA ASP A 53 13.08 6.46 5.67
C ASP A 53 12.06 6.48 4.53
N ASP A 54 12.49 6.71 3.29
CA ASP A 54 11.63 6.66 2.11
C ASP A 54 11.05 5.25 1.88
N LEU A 55 11.83 4.18 2.07
CA LEU A 55 11.33 2.81 2.03
C LEU A 55 10.29 2.54 3.15
N ARG A 56 10.51 3.08 4.36
CA ARG A 56 9.55 2.93 5.47
C ARG A 56 8.23 3.64 5.18
N LEU A 57 8.26 4.81 4.54
CA LEU A 57 7.04 5.50 4.09
C LEU A 57 6.23 4.68 3.08
N LEU A 58 6.87 3.76 2.35
CA LEU A 58 6.24 2.82 1.44
C LEU A 58 5.79 1.51 2.13
N ASN A 59 5.82 1.44 3.47
CA ASN A 59 5.55 0.25 4.27
C ASN A 59 6.46 -0.95 3.94
N ILE A 60 7.69 -0.69 3.49
CA ILE A 60 8.69 -1.74 3.27
C ILE A 60 9.38 -2.02 4.61
N PRO A 61 9.30 -3.24 5.17
CA PRO A 61 9.85 -3.57 6.48
C PRO A 61 11.38 -3.79 6.38
N LEU A 62 12.13 -2.70 6.33
CA LEU A 62 13.59 -2.73 6.43
C LEU A 62 14.01 -2.79 7.90
N GLU A 63 14.58 -3.93 8.28
CA GLU A 63 15.03 -4.24 9.63
C GLU A 63 16.54 -4.03 9.76
N THR A 64 16.97 -3.72 10.98
CA THR A 64 18.39 -3.72 11.36
C THR A 64 18.57 -4.81 12.41
N VAL A 65 19.32 -5.85 12.05
CA VAL A 65 19.45 -7.08 12.85
C VAL A 65 20.91 -7.52 12.91
N PRO A 66 21.33 -8.27 13.93
CA PRO A 66 22.66 -8.86 13.95
C PRO A 66 22.93 -9.71 12.71
N VAL A 67 24.13 -9.60 12.12
CA VAL A 67 24.54 -10.47 11.00
C VAL A 67 24.85 -11.89 11.46
N ASP A 68 25.27 -12.04 12.72
CA ASP A 68 25.51 -13.32 13.38
C ASP A 68 24.56 -13.43 14.59
N PRO A 69 23.72 -14.47 14.67
CA PRO A 69 22.85 -14.69 15.83
C PRO A 69 23.60 -14.89 17.16
N ILE A 70 24.89 -15.24 17.11
CA ILE A 70 25.74 -15.49 18.27
C ILE A 70 26.46 -14.21 18.73
N HIS A 71 26.72 -13.28 17.81
CA HIS A 71 27.46 -12.04 18.06
C HIS A 71 26.63 -10.83 17.60
N ASP A 72 26.14 -10.04 18.56
CA ASP A 72 25.23 -8.90 18.33
C ASP A 72 25.95 -7.56 18.12
N ASP A 73 27.28 -7.57 18.03
CA ASP A 73 28.13 -6.38 17.85
C ASP A 73 28.10 -5.85 16.42
N VAL A 74 27.82 -6.73 15.44
CA VAL A 74 27.77 -6.36 14.02
C VAL A 74 26.35 -6.41 13.49
N LEU A 75 25.84 -5.25 13.08
CA LEU A 75 24.50 -5.10 12.51
C LEU A 75 24.52 -5.13 10.99
N GLY A 76 23.49 -5.75 10.42
CA GLY A 76 23.17 -5.72 9.00
C GLY A 76 21.73 -5.30 8.76
N TYR A 77 21.42 -4.99 7.51
CA TYR A 77 20.10 -4.59 7.07
C TYR A 77 19.43 -5.73 6.30
N TRP A 78 18.15 -5.94 6.58
CA TRP A 78 17.41 -7.08 6.07
C TRP A 78 15.99 -6.68 5.69
N ILE A 79 15.47 -7.30 4.64
CA ILE A 79 14.05 -7.29 4.32
C ILE A 79 13.61 -8.74 4.24
N ASP A 80 12.79 -9.18 5.18
CA ASP A 80 12.21 -10.51 5.11
C ASP A 80 11.19 -10.56 3.97
N ARG A 81 11.59 -11.16 2.85
CA ARG A 81 10.69 -11.35 1.71
C ARG A 81 9.39 -12.06 2.10
N LYS A 82 9.42 -12.95 3.11
CA LYS A 82 8.21 -13.66 3.58
C LYS A 82 7.28 -12.76 4.38
N SER A 83 7.79 -11.76 5.09
CA SER A 83 6.96 -10.77 5.78
C SER A 83 6.33 -9.75 4.81
N TRP A 84 6.93 -9.58 3.62
CA TRP A 84 6.40 -8.74 2.55
C TRP A 84 5.37 -9.44 1.66
N LEU A 85 5.44 -10.77 1.52
CA LEU A 85 4.39 -11.51 0.81
C LEU A 85 3.10 -11.42 1.63
N LEU A 86 2.02 -10.98 0.97
CA LEU A 86 0.70 -10.98 1.58
C LEU A 86 0.39 -12.42 2.02
N PRO A 87 0.24 -12.68 3.34
CA PRO A 87 -0.11 -14.01 3.79
C PRO A 87 -1.47 -14.39 3.19
N GLU A 88 -1.79 -15.68 3.16
CA GLU A 88 -3.12 -16.11 2.73
C GLU A 88 -4.19 -15.41 3.57
N LEU A 89 -4.87 -14.43 2.95
CA LEU A 89 -5.96 -13.71 3.56
C LEU A 89 -7.20 -14.60 3.57
N LYS A 90 -7.57 -15.08 4.76
CA LYS A 90 -8.86 -15.74 4.97
C LYS A 90 -9.94 -14.68 5.15
N LEU A 91 -10.40 -14.12 4.04
CA LEU A 91 -11.52 -13.19 4.01
C LEU A 91 -12.84 -13.96 4.08
N SER A 92 -13.80 -13.42 4.84
CA SER A 92 -15.21 -13.83 4.74
C SER A 92 -15.79 -13.46 3.37
N THR A 93 -17.01 -13.91 3.09
CA THR A 93 -17.69 -13.56 1.83
C THR A 93 -17.97 -12.05 1.77
N GLU A 94 -18.36 -11.47 2.90
CA GLU A 94 -18.64 -10.05 3.06
C GLU A 94 -17.37 -9.21 2.88
N GLU A 95 -16.26 -9.62 3.49
CA GLU A 95 -14.98 -8.91 3.38
C GLU A 95 -14.41 -8.97 1.96
N ARG A 96 -14.54 -10.11 1.27
CA ARG A 96 -14.19 -10.21 -0.16
C ARG A 96 -15.01 -9.25 -1.02
N ALA A 97 -16.30 -9.13 -0.75
CA ALA A 97 -17.18 -8.22 -1.49
C ALA A 97 -16.76 -6.76 -1.30
N LEU A 98 -16.39 -6.38 -0.07
CA LEU A 98 -15.88 -5.04 0.25
C LEU A 98 -14.57 -4.72 -0.47
N VAL A 99 -13.59 -5.62 -0.42
CA VAL A 99 -12.30 -5.44 -1.11
C VAL A 99 -12.50 -5.36 -2.63
N THR A 100 -13.37 -6.20 -3.19
CA THR A 100 -13.68 -6.18 -4.63
C THR A 100 -14.34 -4.87 -5.05
N LEU A 101 -15.27 -4.35 -4.24
CA LEU A 101 -15.91 -3.07 -4.48
C LEU A 101 -14.88 -1.93 -4.42
N ALA A 102 -14.04 -1.91 -3.38
CA ALA A 102 -12.99 -0.91 -3.22
C ALA A 102 -12.01 -0.90 -4.41
N ALA A 103 -11.62 -2.09 -4.90
CA ALA A 103 -10.76 -2.21 -6.09
C ALA A 103 -11.41 -1.60 -7.33
N ARG A 104 -12.71 -1.83 -7.57
CA ARG A 104 -13.44 -1.23 -8.70
C ARG A 104 -13.57 0.28 -8.58
N VAL A 105 -13.81 0.80 -7.38
CA VAL A 105 -13.86 2.24 -7.13
C VAL A 105 -12.51 2.90 -7.42
N TRP A 106 -11.40 2.22 -7.14
CA TRP A 106 -10.07 2.75 -7.42
C TRP A 106 -9.71 2.75 -8.92
N ASP A 107 -10.20 1.78 -9.68
CA ASP A 107 -9.91 1.62 -11.12
C ASP A 107 -10.77 2.53 -12.02
N ASP A 108 -11.93 2.97 -11.53
CA ASP A 108 -12.87 3.80 -12.27
C ASP A 108 -12.99 5.21 -11.66
N GLU A 109 -12.52 6.22 -12.40
CA GLU A 109 -12.47 7.61 -11.97
C GLU A 109 -13.86 8.21 -11.69
N GLN A 110 -14.90 7.76 -12.42
CA GLN A 110 -16.28 8.23 -12.21
C GLN A 110 -16.87 7.61 -10.95
N ILE A 111 -16.66 6.31 -10.73
CA ILE A 111 -17.10 5.63 -9.51
C ILE A 111 -16.35 6.18 -8.29
N SER A 112 -15.05 6.50 -8.42
CA SER A 112 -14.28 7.15 -7.36
C SER A 112 -14.87 8.49 -6.94
N ALA A 113 -15.28 9.33 -7.90
CA ALA A 113 -15.88 10.63 -7.61
C ALA A 113 -17.21 10.49 -6.84
N ILE A 114 -18.07 9.58 -7.29
CA ILE A 114 -19.38 9.30 -6.67
C ILE A 114 -19.20 8.72 -5.26
N ALA A 115 -18.27 7.78 -5.07
CA ALA A 115 -18.02 7.16 -3.77
C ALA A 115 -17.52 8.17 -2.73
N ARG A 116 -16.67 9.13 -3.13
CA ARG A 116 -16.19 10.20 -2.25
C ARG A 116 -17.30 11.17 -1.84
N GLU A 117 -18.17 11.53 -2.78
CA GLU A 117 -19.34 12.37 -2.50
C GLU A 117 -20.29 11.67 -1.51
N ALA A 118 -20.62 10.39 -1.77
CA ALA A 118 -21.47 9.61 -0.89
C ALA A 118 -20.85 9.45 0.51
N ALA A 119 -19.55 9.16 0.62
CA ALA A 119 -18.85 9.07 1.90
C ALA A 119 -18.88 10.40 2.67
N GLY A 120 -18.72 11.53 1.97
CA GLY A 120 -18.85 12.87 2.57
C GLY A 120 -20.24 13.17 3.13
N ARG A 121 -21.29 12.55 2.58
CA ARG A 121 -22.67 12.65 3.08
C ARG A 121 -22.96 11.69 4.24
N ILE A 122 -22.22 10.58 4.35
CA ILE A 122 -22.36 9.59 5.42
C ILE A 122 -21.58 10.01 6.68
N GLY A 123 -20.53 10.82 6.54
CA GLY A 123 -19.66 11.28 7.64
C GLY A 123 -20.30 12.15 8.73
N ASP A 124 -21.62 12.41 8.67
CA ASP A 124 -22.39 13.13 9.70
C ASP A 124 -23.38 12.21 10.46
N VAL A 125 -23.35 10.89 10.19
CA VAL A 125 -24.19 9.92 10.91
C VAL A 125 -23.31 9.14 11.87
N THR A 126 -23.38 9.51 13.14
CA THR A 126 -22.92 8.70 14.26
C THR A 126 -23.49 7.28 14.14
N THR A 127 -22.57 6.31 14.16
CA THR A 127 -22.76 4.87 14.41
C THR A 127 -24.19 4.43 14.71
N ASP A 128 -24.86 3.86 13.71
CA ASP A 128 -25.73 2.71 13.95
C ASP A 128 -25.54 1.69 12.83
N THR A 129 -25.04 0.53 13.22
CA THR A 129 -24.76 -0.63 12.37
C THR A 129 -26.04 -1.15 11.74
N GLY A 130 -26.22 -0.85 10.46
CA GLY A 130 -27.40 -1.27 9.71
C GLY A 130 -27.12 -1.58 8.24
N PHE A 131 -26.00 -2.22 7.90
CA PHE A 131 -25.86 -2.86 6.58
C PHE A 131 -26.77 -4.10 6.52
N ARG A 132 -28.07 -3.87 6.35
CA ARG A 132 -29.06 -4.92 6.12
C ARG A 132 -28.96 -5.36 4.66
N GLU A 133 -28.45 -6.58 4.46
CA GLU A 133 -28.61 -7.47 3.29
C GLU A 133 -29.05 -6.78 1.99
N ALA A 134 -28.11 -6.15 1.28
CA ALA A 134 -28.29 -5.89 -0.13
C ALA A 134 -28.07 -7.21 -0.89
N ARG A 135 -29.13 -8.02 -1.01
CA ARG A 135 -29.21 -9.06 -2.04
C ARG A 135 -29.23 -8.36 -3.41
N MET A 136 -28.05 -8.07 -3.96
CA MET A 136 -27.91 -7.61 -5.34
C MET A 136 -28.00 -8.81 -6.28
N GLY A 137 -29.23 -9.27 -6.50
CA GLY A 137 -29.57 -10.09 -7.67
C GLY A 137 -29.88 -9.17 -8.86
N GLY A 138 -29.02 -9.20 -9.88
CA GLY A 138 -29.45 -9.17 -11.28
C GLY A 138 -29.72 -7.85 -12.02
N HIS A 139 -29.66 -6.65 -11.42
CA HIS A 139 -30.07 -5.42 -12.14
C HIS A 139 -29.12 -4.22 -11.98
N THR A 140 -27.88 -4.34 -12.46
CA THR A 140 -26.93 -3.21 -12.55
C THR A 140 -27.39 -2.08 -13.46
N GLU A 141 -28.36 -2.31 -14.35
CA GLU A 141 -28.90 -1.29 -15.27
C GLU A 141 -29.80 -0.27 -14.58
N GLN A 142 -30.29 -0.55 -13.38
CA GLN A 142 -31.25 0.31 -12.66
C GLN A 142 -30.57 1.30 -11.70
N VAL A 143 -29.26 1.16 -11.48
CA VAL A 143 -28.48 1.99 -10.56
C VAL A 143 -28.49 3.48 -10.95
N PRO A 144 -28.34 3.86 -12.23
CA PRO A 144 -28.39 5.27 -12.62
C PRO A 144 -29.78 5.89 -12.40
N ALA A 145 -30.85 5.16 -12.71
CA ALA A 145 -32.23 5.63 -12.54
C ALA A 145 -32.61 5.82 -11.06
N LEU A 146 -32.08 4.97 -10.18
CA LEU A 146 -32.26 5.11 -8.73
C LEU A 146 -31.52 6.35 -8.19
N PHE A 147 -30.32 6.60 -8.71
CA PHE A 147 -29.51 7.77 -8.33
C PHE A 147 -30.17 9.09 -8.74
N ASP A 148 -30.73 9.16 -9.95
CA ASP A 148 -31.50 10.31 -10.42
C ASP A 148 -32.74 10.59 -9.57
N ALA A 149 -33.42 9.53 -9.12
CA ALA A 149 -34.60 9.67 -8.26
C ALA A 149 -34.25 10.18 -6.86
N ILE A 150 -33.15 9.70 -6.27
CA ILE A 150 -32.65 10.16 -4.96
C ILE A 150 -32.24 11.63 -5.04
N ASN A 151 -31.46 12.02 -6.05
CA ASN A 151 -31.03 13.41 -6.23
C ASN A 151 -32.18 14.36 -6.57
N SER A 152 -33.26 13.86 -7.15
CA SER A 152 -34.46 14.66 -7.48
C SER A 152 -35.55 14.62 -6.38
N HIS A 153 -35.33 13.97 -5.24
CA HIS A 153 -36.35 13.70 -4.22
C HIS A 153 -37.65 13.07 -4.77
N ARG A 154 -37.54 12.23 -5.81
CA ARG A 154 -38.69 11.55 -6.40
C ARG A 154 -38.85 10.15 -5.80
N ARG A 155 -40.09 9.79 -5.43
CA ARG A 155 -40.42 8.42 -4.99
C ARG A 155 -40.42 7.47 -6.20
N VAL A 156 -39.74 6.34 -6.06
CA VAL A 156 -39.74 5.26 -7.06
C VAL A 156 -40.48 4.06 -6.47
N GLN A 157 -41.35 3.43 -7.26
CA GLN A 157 -41.95 2.15 -6.93
C GLN A 157 -41.33 1.07 -7.81
N PHE A 158 -40.92 -0.02 -7.18
CA PHE A 158 -40.53 -1.24 -7.87
C PHE A 158 -41.76 -2.14 -8.00
N THR A 159 -41.93 -2.74 -9.18
CA THR A 159 -42.89 -3.84 -9.40
C THR A 159 -42.11 -5.14 -9.43
#